data_AF-A0A6G4ZTJ2-F1
#
_entry.id   AF-A0A6G4ZTJ2-F1
#
_cell.length_a   1.000
_cell.length_b   1.000
_cell.length_c   1.000
_cell.angle_alpha   90.00
_cell.angle_beta   90.00
_cell.angle_gamma   90.00
#
_symmetry.space_group_name_H-M   'P 1'
#
loop_
_entity.id
_entity.type
_entity.pdbx_description
1 polymer ?
#
loop_
_entity_poly.entity_id
_entity_poly.type
_entity_poly.pdbx_seq_one_letter_code
_entity_poly.pdbx_strand_id
1 'polypeptide(L)'
;MARKKKAGSGKELKEHLEAAVLKESLKCQECYIWLEQHMPPSFFEEVAEEDILLIAHSLMGFDLQDFFAHIHLKNSATILCLDSEDADLRILKHYQMHGIKNYRAFISNEAPPFPRVKKNLRIAIIHFTMAPEMEKTEEILDPKTKNEIKEVVKVRNPQVTDAEFRKLLQGMSPRFLKAMGKERLILALDMFFRAKTRDNCQYEVIYDKDWKKTGAPSMRIVLAWQN
;
A
#
# COMPACT_ATOMS: atom_id res chain seq x y z
N MET A 1 -11.11 47.38 4.72
CA MET A 1 -10.36 47.56 5.98
C MET A 1 -9.25 46.51 6.05
N ALA A 2 -8.00 46.92 5.82
CA ALA A 2 -6.85 46.02 5.86
C ALA A 2 -6.42 45.78 7.31
N ARG A 3 -6.48 44.54 7.79
CA ARG A 3 -5.89 44.12 9.07
C ARG A 3 -4.36 44.16 8.94
N LYS A 4 -3.73 45.25 9.40
CA LYS A 4 -2.29 45.29 9.70
C LYS A 4 -2.01 44.24 10.80
N LYS A 5 -1.38 43.12 10.46
CA LYS A 5 -0.72 42.25 11.45
C LYS A 5 0.46 43.03 12.03
N LYS A 6 0.38 43.40 13.31
CA LYS A 6 1.58 43.75 14.09
C LYS A 6 2.45 42.51 14.12
N ALA A 7 3.66 42.59 13.57
CA ALA A 7 4.69 41.59 13.81
C ALA A 7 4.97 41.58 15.32
N GLY A 8 4.65 40.48 15.98
CA GLY A 8 4.98 40.28 17.40
C GLY A 8 6.48 40.38 17.60
N SER A 9 6.89 40.81 18.79
CA SER A 9 8.31 40.93 19.14
C SER A 9 8.98 39.56 18.98
N GLY A 10 10.25 39.50 18.52
CA GLY A 10 10.94 38.22 18.25
C GLY A 10 11.01 37.27 19.45
N LYS A 11 10.80 37.78 20.67
CA LYS A 11 10.69 37.00 21.91
C LYS A 11 9.34 36.29 22.03
N GLU A 12 8.24 36.99 21.76
CA GLU A 12 6.88 36.40 21.75
C GLU A 12 6.73 35.31 20.68
N LEU A 13 7.40 35.48 19.53
CA LEU A 13 7.41 34.47 18.47
C LEU A 13 8.11 33.18 18.90
N LYS A 14 9.23 33.31 19.63
CA LYS A 14 10.01 32.16 20.11
C LYS A 14 9.24 31.40 21.20
N GLU A 15 8.62 32.11 22.13
CA GLU A 15 7.77 31.51 23.18
C GLU A 15 6.54 30.79 22.57
N HIS A 16 5.91 31.38 21.53
CA HIS A 16 4.83 30.72 20.80
C HIS A 16 5.29 29.45 20.07
N LEU A 17 6.47 29.49 19.44
CA LEU A 17 7.03 28.34 18.74
C LEU A 17 7.35 27.20 19.72
N GLU A 18 7.99 27.50 20.84
CA GLU A 18 8.31 26.50 21.88
C GLU A 18 7.04 25.85 22.45
N ALA A 19 6.02 26.66 22.74
CA ALA A 19 4.72 26.14 23.19
C ALA A 19 4.03 25.27 22.13
N ALA A 20 4.12 25.65 20.85
CA ALA A 20 3.55 24.88 19.74
C ALA A 20 4.24 23.52 19.56
N VAL A 21 5.59 23.50 19.59
CA VAL A 21 6.39 22.27 19.47
C VAL A 21 6.10 21.31 20.62
N LEU A 22 5.99 21.84 21.85
CA LEU A 22 5.67 21.02 23.02
C LEU A 22 4.27 20.39 22.87
N LYS A 23 3.27 21.19 22.47
CA LYS A 23 1.90 20.73 22.28
C LYS A 23 1.80 19.69 21.16
N GLU A 24 2.50 19.90 20.04
CA GLU A 24 2.55 18.96 18.93
C GLU A 24 3.18 17.63 19.37
N SER A 25 4.35 17.68 20.02
CA SER A 25 5.07 16.51 20.52
C SER A 25 4.21 15.66 21.46
N LEU A 26 3.55 16.29 22.42
CA LEU A 26 2.67 15.59 23.38
C LEU A 26 1.50 14.91 22.67
N LYS A 27 0.82 15.62 21.76
CA LYS A 27 -0.32 15.05 21.03
C LYS A 27 0.10 13.92 20.07
N CYS A 28 1.28 14.04 19.46
CA CYS A 28 1.87 12.99 18.64
C CYS A 28 2.14 11.73 19.47
N GLN A 29 2.76 11.91 20.65
CA GLN A 29 3.00 10.82 21.59
C GLN A 29 1.72 10.13 22.03
N GLU A 30 0.68 10.89 22.39
CA GLU A 30 -0.64 10.35 22.75
C GLU A 30 -1.23 9.50 21.60
N CYS A 31 -1.18 10.02 20.37
CA CYS A 31 -1.68 9.29 19.19
C CYS A 31 -0.88 8.03 18.90
N TYR A 32 0.45 8.09 19.03
CA TYR A 32 1.34 6.94 18.80
C TYR A 32 1.09 5.83 19.82
N ILE A 33 1.05 6.18 21.12
CA ILE A 33 0.77 5.23 22.20
C ILE A 33 -0.62 4.61 22.01
N TRP A 34 -1.61 5.42 21.61
CA TRP A 34 -2.95 4.90 21.33
C TRP A 34 -2.95 3.89 20.18
N LEU A 35 -2.21 4.15 19.09
CA LEU A 35 -2.07 3.19 17.99
C LEU A 35 -1.44 1.89 18.49
N GLU A 36 -0.36 1.95 19.27
CA GLU A 36 0.32 0.78 19.83
C GLU A 36 -0.59 -0.09 20.71
N GLN A 37 -1.46 0.54 21.50
CA GLN A 37 -2.36 -0.15 22.41
C GLN A 37 -3.58 -0.76 21.73
N HIS A 38 -4.06 -0.15 20.64
CA HIS A 38 -5.37 -0.46 20.08
C HIS A 38 -5.36 -1.05 18.67
N MET A 39 -4.24 -0.98 17.95
CA MET A 39 -4.10 -1.63 16.65
C MET A 39 -3.69 -3.11 16.77
N PRO A 40 -4.13 -3.98 15.86
CA PRO A 40 -3.76 -5.39 15.88
C PRO A 40 -2.26 -5.59 15.64
N PRO A 41 -1.59 -6.62 16.21
CA PRO A 41 -0.15 -6.85 16.03
C PRO A 41 0.30 -6.93 14.56
N SER A 42 -0.54 -7.51 13.70
CA SER A 42 -0.28 -7.58 12.25
C SER A 42 -0.11 -6.22 11.56
N PHE A 43 -0.60 -5.13 12.18
CA PHE A 43 -0.36 -3.78 11.69
C PHE A 43 1.12 -3.41 11.83
N PHE A 44 1.71 -3.67 13.00
CA PHE A 44 3.13 -3.36 13.28
C PHE A 44 4.11 -4.29 12.56
N GLU A 45 3.67 -5.49 12.18
CA GLU A 45 4.48 -6.42 11.37
C GLU A 45 4.60 -5.97 9.90
N GLU A 46 3.64 -5.19 9.41
CA GLU A 46 3.50 -4.92 7.97
C GLU A 46 3.72 -3.46 7.59
N VAL A 47 3.57 -2.54 8.53
CA VAL A 47 3.73 -1.11 8.33
C VAL A 47 5.11 -0.68 8.81
N ALA A 48 5.84 0.05 7.97
CA ALA A 48 7.16 0.56 8.34
C ALA A 48 7.04 1.59 9.48
N GLU A 49 8.06 1.67 10.33
CA GLU A 49 8.09 2.58 11.48
C GLU A 49 7.88 4.05 11.08
N GLU A 50 8.48 4.47 9.96
CA GLU A 50 8.31 5.81 9.37
C GLU A 50 6.85 6.09 8.97
N ASP A 51 6.17 5.08 8.40
CA ASP A 51 4.76 5.19 8.02
C ASP A 51 3.86 5.23 9.27
N ILE A 52 4.20 4.51 10.34
CA ILE A 52 3.47 4.57 11.61
C ILE A 52 3.54 5.97 12.21
N LEU A 53 4.73 6.60 12.20
CA LEU A 53 4.88 7.98 12.67
C LEU A 53 4.03 8.95 11.83
N LEU A 54 4.00 8.78 10.51
CA LEU A 54 3.18 9.60 9.62
C LEU A 54 1.68 9.40 9.87
N ILE A 55 1.26 8.16 10.14
CA ILE A 55 -0.11 7.82 10.54
C ILE A 55 -0.46 8.49 11.87
N ALA A 56 0.42 8.42 12.87
CA ALA A 56 0.22 9.06 14.18
C ALA A 56 0.08 10.58 14.02
N HIS A 57 0.92 11.19 13.19
CA HIS A 57 0.84 12.63 12.88
C HIS A 57 -0.48 12.99 12.20
N SER A 58 -0.91 12.19 11.21
CA SER A 58 -2.21 12.38 10.55
C SER A 58 -3.37 12.19 11.52
N LEU A 59 -3.25 11.29 12.49
CA LEU A 59 -4.27 11.06 13.51
C LEU A 59 -4.47 12.31 14.38
N MET A 60 -3.42 13.08 14.67
CA MET A 60 -3.52 14.30 15.47
C MET A 60 -4.51 15.34 14.91
N GLY A 61 -4.73 15.36 13.60
CA GLY A 61 -5.64 16.27 12.91
C GLY A 61 -6.88 15.58 12.31
N PHE A 62 -7.16 14.35 12.71
CA PHE A 62 -8.17 13.50 12.08
C PHE A 62 -9.60 14.06 12.17
N ASP A 63 -9.92 14.71 13.29
CA ASP A 63 -11.20 15.39 13.51
C ASP A 63 -11.39 16.62 12.62
N LEU A 64 -10.30 17.25 12.16
CA LEU A 64 -10.33 18.38 11.23
C LEU A 64 -10.57 17.95 9.78
N GLN A 65 -10.44 16.66 9.48
CA GLN A 65 -10.59 16.08 8.15
C GLN A 65 -11.88 15.26 8.03
N ASP A 66 -12.91 15.63 8.80
CA ASP A 66 -14.19 14.92 8.87
C ASP A 66 -14.02 13.40 9.13
N PHE A 67 -13.00 13.04 9.90
CA PHE A 67 -12.60 11.66 10.19
C PHE A 67 -12.35 10.80 8.95
N PHE A 68 -11.77 11.42 7.92
CA PHE A 68 -11.34 10.74 6.69
C PHE A 68 -10.03 11.37 6.18
N ALA A 69 -8.90 10.73 6.48
CA ALA A 69 -7.57 11.22 6.12
C ALA A 69 -6.95 10.40 4.99
N HIS A 70 -6.28 11.08 4.07
CA HIS A 70 -5.48 10.45 3.02
C HIS A 70 -4.01 10.84 3.15
N ILE A 71 -3.17 9.83 3.23
CA ILE A 71 -1.72 9.94 3.14
C ILE A 71 -1.31 9.32 1.81
N HIS A 72 -0.96 10.16 0.84
CA HIS A 72 -0.52 9.69 -0.47
C HIS A 72 1.01 9.62 -0.52
N LEU A 73 1.54 8.43 -0.77
CA LEU A 73 2.95 8.16 -0.96
C LEU A 73 3.20 7.81 -2.43
N LYS A 74 4.47 7.76 -2.83
CA LYS A 74 4.87 7.56 -4.23
C LYS A 74 4.27 6.27 -4.84
N ASN A 75 4.23 5.18 -4.07
CA ASN A 75 3.81 3.85 -4.53
C ASN A 75 2.69 3.24 -3.68
N SER A 76 2.12 4.02 -2.77
CA SER A 76 1.09 3.57 -1.84
C SER A 76 0.22 4.71 -1.37
N ALA A 77 -0.92 4.38 -0.80
CA ALA A 77 -1.70 5.33 -0.04
C ALA A 77 -2.14 4.69 1.28
N THR A 78 -2.12 5.47 2.34
CA THR A 78 -2.67 5.09 3.64
C THR A 78 -3.89 5.95 3.92
N ILE A 79 -5.00 5.33 4.27
CA ILE A 79 -6.28 6.00 4.51
C ILE A 79 -6.70 5.71 5.94
N LEU A 80 -7.00 6.75 6.71
CA LEU A 80 -7.58 6.64 8.04
C LEU A 80 -9.06 7.00 7.91
N CYS A 81 -9.95 6.18 8.47
CA CYS A 81 -11.38 6.46 8.49
C CYS A 81 -12.05 5.83 9.70
N LEU A 82 -13.27 6.28 10.02
CA LEU A 82 -14.11 5.56 10.97
C LEU A 82 -14.70 4.32 10.32
N ASP A 83 -14.62 3.20 11.06
CA ASP A 83 -15.13 1.93 10.59
C ASP A 83 -16.62 1.98 10.27
N SER A 84 -16.99 1.41 9.13
CA SER A 84 -18.35 1.39 8.60
C SER A 84 -18.49 0.29 7.55
N GLU A 85 -19.73 -0.15 7.32
CA GLU A 85 -20.05 -1.21 6.34
C GLU A 85 -19.62 -0.83 4.92
N ASP A 86 -19.62 0.47 4.59
CA ASP A 86 -19.25 1.00 3.28
C ASP A 86 -17.82 1.57 3.22
N ALA A 87 -17.02 1.39 4.28
CA ALA A 87 -15.68 1.99 4.39
C ALA A 87 -14.78 1.59 3.21
N ASP A 88 -14.72 0.31 2.84
CA ASP A 88 -13.90 -0.16 1.73
C ASP A 88 -14.30 0.46 0.39
N LEU A 89 -15.61 0.57 0.12
CA LEU A 89 -16.13 1.19 -1.09
C LEU A 89 -15.76 2.68 -1.14
N ARG A 90 -15.91 3.38 -0.02
CA ARG A 90 -15.52 4.78 0.11
C ARG A 90 -14.04 4.96 -0.16
N ILE A 91 -13.18 4.13 0.44
CA ILE A 91 -11.73 4.15 0.24
C ILE A 91 -11.38 3.92 -1.23
N LEU A 92 -11.83 2.79 -1.80
CA LEU A 92 -11.44 2.34 -3.14
C LEU A 92 -11.95 3.24 -4.26
N LYS A 93 -13.09 3.93 -4.05
CA LYS A 93 -13.64 4.91 -5.01
C LYS A 93 -12.62 6.00 -5.37
N HIS A 94 -11.78 6.42 -4.44
CA HIS A 94 -10.74 7.43 -4.69
C HIS A 94 -9.57 6.92 -5.56
N TYR A 95 -9.44 5.60 -5.71
CA TYR A 95 -8.32 4.96 -6.41
C TYR A 95 -8.77 4.17 -7.65
N GLN A 96 -9.97 4.43 -8.17
CA GLN A 96 -10.52 3.76 -9.37
C GLN A 96 -9.63 3.86 -10.63
N MET A 97 -8.76 4.88 -10.70
CA MET A 97 -7.83 5.09 -11.82
C MET A 97 -6.42 4.51 -11.56
N HIS A 98 -6.21 3.83 -10.44
CA HIS A 98 -4.93 3.22 -10.08
C HIS A 98 -5.03 1.70 -10.20
N GLY A 99 -3.99 1.07 -10.73
CA GLY A 99 -3.84 -0.37 -10.55
C GLY A 99 -3.47 -0.65 -9.10
N ILE A 100 -4.26 -1.46 -8.41
CA ILE A 100 -4.05 -1.81 -7.00
C ILE A 100 -3.39 -3.18 -6.95
N LYS A 101 -2.16 -3.23 -6.43
CA LYS A 101 -1.38 -4.46 -6.23
C LYS A 101 -1.83 -5.20 -4.97
N ASN A 102 -2.10 -4.44 -3.91
CA ASN A 102 -2.54 -4.98 -2.63
C ASN A 102 -3.41 -3.94 -1.91
N TYR A 103 -4.44 -4.43 -1.23
CA TYR A 103 -5.32 -3.66 -0.36
C TYR A 103 -5.41 -4.40 0.96
N ARG A 104 -5.12 -3.70 2.07
CA ARG A 104 -5.29 -4.26 3.39
C ARG A 104 -5.83 -3.22 4.35
N ALA A 105 -6.77 -3.62 5.20
CA ALA A 105 -7.32 -2.79 6.25
C ALA A 105 -7.02 -3.40 7.62
N PHE A 106 -6.74 -2.52 8.58
CA PHE A 106 -6.55 -2.84 9.98
C PHE A 106 -7.58 -2.03 10.77
N ILE A 107 -8.26 -2.66 11.71
CA ILE A 107 -9.30 -2.02 12.51
C ILE A 107 -8.84 -2.04 13.95
N SER A 108 -8.87 -0.89 14.62
CA SER A 108 -8.56 -0.80 16.04
C SER A 108 -9.63 -1.52 16.88
N ASN A 109 -9.26 -1.95 18.07
CA ASN A 109 -10.21 -2.53 19.02
C ASN A 109 -11.03 -1.46 19.77
N GLU A 110 -10.59 -0.21 19.78
CA GLU A 110 -11.23 0.91 20.47
C GLU A 110 -11.40 2.14 19.54
N ALA A 111 -12.28 3.07 19.92
CA ALA A 111 -12.44 4.34 19.23
C ALA A 111 -11.22 5.25 19.44
N PRO A 112 -10.81 6.03 18.41
CA PRO A 112 -9.69 6.96 18.52
C PRO A 112 -9.97 8.02 19.61
N PRO A 113 -8.92 8.68 20.15
CA PRO A 113 -9.01 9.55 21.34
C PRO A 113 -9.68 10.91 21.05
N PHE A 114 -10.90 10.88 20.49
CA PHE A 114 -11.71 12.03 20.15
C PHE A 114 -13.07 11.93 20.86
N PRO A 115 -13.46 12.95 21.66
CA PRO A 115 -14.69 12.89 22.47
C PRO A 115 -15.98 12.63 21.69
N ARG A 116 -16.00 12.94 20.40
CA ARG A 116 -17.19 12.88 19.53
C ARG A 116 -17.33 11.57 18.77
N VAL A 117 -16.35 10.67 18.88
CA VAL A 117 -16.29 9.45 18.06
C VAL A 117 -16.47 8.23 18.96
N LYS A 118 -17.34 7.32 18.56
CA LYS A 118 -17.54 6.01 19.19
C LYS A 118 -17.20 4.83 18.27
N LYS A 119 -16.89 5.12 17.00
CA LYS A 119 -16.54 4.13 16.00
C LYS A 119 -15.04 3.87 16.03
N ASN A 120 -14.65 2.63 15.75
CA ASN A 120 -13.25 2.24 15.72
C ASN A 120 -12.54 2.90 14.53
N LEU A 121 -11.23 3.07 14.66
CA LEU A 121 -10.38 3.55 13.59
C LEU A 121 -10.08 2.41 12.62
N ARG A 122 -10.30 2.63 11.34
CA ARG A 122 -9.83 1.77 10.25
C ARG A 122 -8.67 2.46 9.56
N ILE A 123 -7.56 1.76 9.44
CA ILE A 123 -6.38 2.16 8.67
C ILE A 123 -6.25 1.21 7.48
N ALA A 124 -6.46 1.73 6.27
CA ALA A 124 -6.32 0.98 5.04
C ALA A 124 -5.05 1.39 4.30
N ILE A 125 -4.30 0.41 3.83
CA ILE A 125 -3.07 0.58 3.06
C ILE A 125 -3.28 -0.01 1.68
N ILE A 126 -3.06 0.83 0.69
CA ILE A 126 -3.14 0.51 -0.72
C ILE A 126 -1.74 0.55 -1.28
N HIS A 127 -1.31 -0.53 -1.90
CA HIS A 127 -0.09 -0.53 -2.71
C HIS A 127 -0.48 -0.49 -4.18
N PHE A 128 0.08 0.45 -4.93
CA PHE A 128 -0.18 0.56 -6.35
C PHE A 128 0.69 -0.40 -7.16
N THR A 129 0.16 -0.88 -8.28
CA THR A 129 0.96 -1.60 -9.28
C THR A 129 1.90 -0.59 -9.95
N MET A 130 3.20 -0.79 -9.79
CA MET A 130 4.18 -0.09 -10.62
C MET A 130 4.25 -0.77 -12.00
N ALA A 131 4.65 -0.01 -13.03
CA ALA A 131 5.03 -0.63 -14.29
C ALA A 131 6.14 -1.66 -14.03
N PRO A 132 6.07 -2.88 -14.62
CA PRO A 132 7.05 -3.96 -14.39
C PRO A 132 8.52 -3.53 -14.59
N GLU A 133 8.74 -2.47 -15.36
CA GLU A 133 10.04 -1.88 -15.66
C GLU A 133 10.72 -1.21 -14.45
N MET A 134 9.99 -0.93 -13.36
CA MET A 134 10.52 -0.20 -12.20
C MET A 134 10.90 -1.09 -10.99
N GLU A 135 10.49 -2.36 -10.95
CA GLU A 135 10.88 -3.28 -9.88
C GLU A 135 12.07 -4.13 -10.30
N LYS A 136 13.27 -3.82 -9.79
CA LYS A 136 14.46 -4.67 -9.98
C LYS A 136 14.31 -5.96 -9.17
N THR A 137 13.74 -7.00 -9.79
CA THR A 137 13.50 -8.29 -9.15
C THR A 137 14.78 -9.13 -8.97
N GLU A 138 15.88 -8.72 -9.60
CA GLU A 138 17.07 -9.57 -9.76
C GLU A 138 17.92 -9.73 -8.48
N GLU A 139 17.71 -8.87 -7.47
CA GLU A 139 18.51 -8.82 -6.22
C GLU A 139 17.80 -9.45 -5.00
N ILE A 140 16.63 -10.06 -5.17
CA ILE A 140 15.79 -10.49 -4.03
C ILE A 140 16.15 -11.87 -3.50
N LEU A 141 16.56 -12.77 -4.39
CA LEU A 141 16.96 -14.13 -4.03
C LEU A 141 18.47 -14.23 -4.04
N ASP A 142 19.04 -14.87 -3.04
CA ASP A 142 20.47 -15.18 -3.06
C ASP A 142 20.78 -16.07 -4.28
N PRO A 143 21.96 -15.90 -4.91
CA PRO A 143 22.31 -16.62 -6.14
C PRO A 143 22.25 -18.15 -6.01
N LYS A 144 22.51 -18.68 -4.81
CA LYS A 144 22.52 -20.12 -4.54
C LYS A 144 21.08 -20.67 -4.53
N THR A 145 20.19 -20.08 -3.75
CA THR A 145 18.77 -20.43 -3.71
C THR A 145 18.12 -20.24 -5.07
N LYS A 146 18.45 -19.17 -5.79
CA LYS A 146 17.96 -18.94 -7.16
C LYS A 146 18.33 -20.08 -8.10
N ASN A 147 19.57 -20.56 -8.06
CA ASN A 147 20.02 -21.69 -8.87
C ASN A 147 19.35 -23.00 -8.45
N GLU A 148 19.24 -23.26 -7.15
CA GLU A 148 18.56 -24.47 -6.64
C GLU A 148 17.09 -24.51 -7.04
N ILE A 149 16.37 -23.38 -6.95
CA ILE A 149 14.99 -23.27 -7.41
C ILE A 149 14.90 -23.48 -8.92
N LYS A 150 15.80 -22.88 -9.69
CA LYS A 150 15.86 -23.00 -11.15
C LYS A 150 15.97 -24.45 -11.59
N GLU A 151 16.88 -25.22 -10.99
CA GLU A 151 17.06 -26.63 -11.33
C GLU A 151 15.78 -27.44 -11.06
N VAL A 152 15.15 -27.25 -9.91
CA VAL A 152 13.91 -27.97 -9.58
C VAL A 152 12.75 -27.57 -10.51
N VAL A 153 12.63 -26.30 -10.87
CA VAL A 153 11.60 -25.83 -11.81
C VAL A 153 11.84 -26.38 -13.21
N LYS A 154 13.09 -26.46 -13.68
CA LYS A 154 13.45 -27.08 -14.97
C LYS A 154 13.19 -28.58 -15.00
N VAL A 155 13.48 -29.29 -13.90
CA VAL A 155 13.16 -30.72 -13.78
C VAL A 155 11.65 -30.95 -13.92
N ARG A 156 10.83 -30.08 -13.31
CA ARG A 156 9.36 -30.19 -13.38
C ARG A 156 8.78 -29.70 -14.70
N ASN A 157 9.42 -28.73 -15.33
CA ASN A 157 8.99 -28.12 -16.59
C ASN A 157 10.18 -28.02 -17.55
N PRO A 158 10.49 -29.10 -18.31
CA PRO A 158 11.66 -29.15 -19.17
C PRO A 158 11.71 -28.07 -20.25
N GLN A 159 10.55 -27.55 -20.65
CA GLN A 159 10.46 -26.46 -21.62
C GLN A 159 10.88 -25.09 -21.07
N VAL A 160 11.08 -24.91 -19.75
CA VAL A 160 11.42 -23.61 -19.17
C VAL A 160 12.85 -23.21 -19.53
N THR A 161 12.96 -22.18 -20.35
CA THR A 161 14.24 -21.53 -20.66
C THR A 161 14.71 -20.59 -19.56
N ASP A 162 15.99 -20.23 -19.58
CA ASP A 162 16.55 -19.25 -18.63
C ASP A 162 15.91 -17.85 -18.75
N ALA A 163 15.44 -17.49 -19.96
CA ALA A 163 14.71 -16.26 -20.18
C ALA A 163 13.30 -16.33 -19.57
N GLU A 164 12.61 -17.46 -19.71
CA GLU A 164 11.28 -17.66 -19.14
C GLU A 164 11.34 -17.74 -17.61
N PHE A 165 12.33 -18.41 -17.04
CA PHE A 165 12.53 -18.43 -15.59
C PHE A 165 12.71 -17.01 -15.02
N ARG A 166 13.50 -16.16 -15.71
CA ARG A 166 13.63 -14.75 -15.34
C ARG A 166 12.30 -14.00 -15.44
N LYS A 167 11.53 -14.22 -16.51
CA LYS A 167 10.18 -13.64 -16.66
C LYS A 167 9.20 -14.11 -15.58
N LEU A 168 9.27 -15.37 -15.15
CA LEU A 168 8.43 -15.88 -14.06
C LEU A 168 8.75 -15.19 -12.74
N LEU A 169 10.04 -15.00 -12.42
CA LEU A 169 10.46 -14.26 -11.25
C LEU A 169 10.01 -12.79 -11.31
N GLN A 170 10.18 -12.12 -12.45
CA GLN A 170 9.74 -10.74 -12.66
C GLN A 170 8.21 -10.58 -12.59
N GLY A 171 7.46 -11.62 -12.94
CA GLY A 171 6.00 -11.62 -12.82
C GLY A 171 5.49 -11.76 -11.38
N MET A 172 6.36 -12.07 -10.42
CA MET A 172 6.03 -12.16 -9.01
C MET A 172 6.50 -10.93 -8.24
N SER A 173 5.72 -10.51 -7.25
CA SER A 173 6.12 -9.36 -6.44
C SER A 173 7.34 -9.66 -5.57
N PRO A 174 8.22 -8.66 -5.31
CA PRO A 174 9.36 -8.83 -4.43
C PRO A 174 9.04 -9.30 -3.02
N ARG A 175 7.92 -8.83 -2.45
CA ARG A 175 7.46 -9.27 -1.13
C ARG A 175 7.04 -10.73 -1.14
N PHE A 176 6.34 -11.17 -2.20
CA PHE A 176 5.95 -12.56 -2.36
C PHE A 176 7.18 -13.48 -2.47
N LEU A 177 8.19 -13.06 -3.23
CA LEU A 177 9.46 -13.80 -3.33
C LEU A 177 10.19 -13.90 -1.98
N LYS A 178 10.16 -12.84 -1.15
CA LYS A 178 10.77 -12.84 0.20
C LYS A 178 9.98 -13.64 1.24
N ALA A 179 8.66 -13.58 1.20
CA ALA A 179 7.78 -14.20 2.19
C ALA A 179 7.69 -15.72 2.02
N MET A 180 8.02 -16.24 0.83
CA MET A 180 7.88 -17.66 0.52
C MET A 180 9.19 -18.41 0.78
N GLY A 181 9.11 -19.42 1.65
CA GLY A 181 10.18 -20.41 1.77
C GLY A 181 10.40 -21.15 0.45
N LYS A 182 11.62 -21.69 0.26
CA LYS A 182 12.08 -22.33 -0.98
C LYS A 182 11.06 -23.30 -1.61
N GLU A 183 10.51 -24.22 -0.84
CA GLU A 183 9.59 -25.25 -1.35
C GLU A 183 8.27 -24.65 -1.87
N ARG A 184 7.71 -23.68 -1.13
CA ARG A 184 6.48 -22.97 -1.53
C ARG A 184 6.73 -22.11 -2.76
N LEU A 185 7.90 -21.50 -2.87
CA LEU A 185 8.29 -20.71 -4.03
C LEU A 185 8.46 -21.58 -5.29
N ILE A 186 9.04 -22.78 -5.16
CA ILE A 186 9.10 -23.76 -6.26
C ILE A 186 7.69 -24.12 -6.74
N LEU A 187 6.76 -24.41 -5.81
CA LEU A 187 5.38 -24.72 -6.16
C LEU A 187 4.69 -23.53 -6.84
N ALA A 188 4.87 -22.31 -6.32
CA ALA A 188 4.28 -21.10 -6.90
C ALA A 188 4.79 -20.84 -8.32
N LEU A 189 6.09 -21.04 -8.58
CA LEU A 189 6.68 -20.89 -9.91
C LEU A 189 6.17 -21.95 -10.89
N ASP A 190 6.02 -23.20 -10.45
CA ASP A 190 5.41 -24.27 -11.25
C ASP A 190 3.95 -23.94 -11.60
N MET A 191 3.14 -23.55 -10.60
CA MET A 191 1.75 -23.14 -10.83
C MET A 191 1.64 -21.94 -11.78
N PHE A 192 2.49 -20.93 -11.59
CA PHE A 192 2.47 -19.73 -12.43
C PHE A 192 2.87 -20.04 -13.88
N PHE A 193 3.87 -20.90 -14.07
CA PHE A 193 4.26 -21.36 -15.39
C PHE A 193 3.16 -22.17 -16.09
N ARG A 194 2.50 -23.08 -15.37
CA ARG A 194 1.37 -23.84 -15.88
C ARG A 194 0.21 -22.92 -16.27
N ALA A 195 -0.14 -21.96 -15.41
CA ALA A 195 -1.18 -20.98 -15.73
C ALA A 195 -0.84 -20.22 -17.02
N LYS A 196 0.43 -19.82 -17.21
CA LYS A 196 0.84 -19.12 -18.43
C LYS A 196 0.83 -19.98 -19.70
N THR A 197 1.03 -21.29 -19.59
CA THR A 197 1.23 -22.20 -20.74
C THR A 197 0.05 -23.11 -21.04
N ARG A 198 -0.83 -23.34 -20.07
CA ARG A 198 -1.96 -24.26 -20.15
C ARG A 198 -3.30 -23.59 -19.94
N ASP A 199 -3.36 -22.52 -19.14
CA ASP A 199 -4.58 -21.73 -19.02
C ASP A 199 -4.54 -20.66 -20.11
N ASN A 200 -5.17 -20.94 -21.25
CA ASN A 200 -5.32 -20.00 -22.36
C ASN A 200 -6.30 -18.89 -21.99
N CYS A 201 -5.94 -18.06 -21.01
CA CYS A 201 -6.58 -16.77 -20.84
C CYS A 201 -6.06 -15.88 -21.97
N GLN A 202 -6.85 -15.75 -23.02
CA GLN A 202 -6.60 -14.73 -24.04
C GLN A 202 -6.87 -13.39 -23.38
N TYR A 203 -5.92 -12.46 -23.46
CA TYR A 203 -6.16 -11.11 -22.98
C TYR A 203 -5.75 -10.07 -24.01
N GLU A 204 -6.52 -8.99 -24.07
CA GLU A 204 -6.24 -7.82 -24.89
C GLU A 204 -6.06 -6.60 -24.00
N VAL A 205 -4.92 -5.91 -24.15
CA VAL A 205 -4.66 -4.64 -23.47
C VAL A 205 -4.94 -3.51 -24.43
N ILE A 206 -5.96 -2.71 -24.14
CA ILE A 206 -6.38 -1.56 -24.94
C ILE A 206 -5.97 -0.28 -24.21
N TYR A 207 -5.17 0.56 -24.87
CA TYR A 207 -4.80 1.88 -24.36
C TYR A 207 -5.67 2.96 -25.02
N ASP A 208 -6.58 3.56 -24.27
CA ASP A 208 -7.50 4.58 -24.77
C ASP A 208 -6.80 5.95 -24.79
N LYS A 209 -6.46 6.44 -25.98
CA LYS A 209 -5.70 7.71 -26.15
C LYS A 209 -6.47 8.95 -25.68
N ASP A 210 -7.80 8.92 -25.76
CA ASP A 210 -8.68 10.04 -25.41
C ASP A 210 -9.38 9.86 -24.05
N TRP A 211 -8.84 9.01 -23.17
CA TRP A 211 -9.44 8.66 -21.87
C TRP A 211 -9.86 9.87 -21.00
N LYS A 212 -9.11 10.98 -21.08
CA LYS A 212 -9.43 12.22 -20.35
C LYS A 212 -10.71 12.91 -20.83
N LYS A 213 -11.07 12.76 -22.11
CA LYS A 213 -12.27 13.38 -22.70
C LYS A 213 -13.50 12.49 -22.56
N THR A 214 -13.33 11.18 -22.64
CA THR A 214 -14.41 10.20 -22.60
C THR A 214 -14.75 9.74 -21.18
N GLY A 215 -13.89 10.03 -20.20
CA GLY A 215 -14.02 9.50 -18.84
C GLY A 215 -13.75 7.98 -18.75
N ALA A 216 -13.22 7.38 -19.82
CA ALA A 216 -12.86 5.98 -19.85
C ALA A 216 -11.54 5.72 -19.08
N PRO A 217 -11.27 4.48 -18.67
CA PRO A 217 -9.95 4.09 -18.15
C PRO A 217 -8.86 4.33 -19.20
N SER A 218 -7.68 4.78 -18.77
CA SER A 218 -6.51 4.97 -19.67
C SER A 218 -5.98 3.66 -20.25
N MET A 219 -6.29 2.54 -19.58
CA MET A 219 -5.96 1.19 -20.00
C MET A 219 -7.12 0.26 -19.63
N ARG A 220 -7.55 -0.59 -20.56
CA ARG A 220 -8.49 -1.69 -20.32
C ARG A 220 -7.80 -3.01 -20.61
N ILE A 221 -8.05 -4.01 -19.77
CA ILE A 221 -7.61 -5.39 -20.01
C ILE A 221 -8.87 -6.21 -20.20
N VAL A 222 -9.07 -6.76 -21.39
CA VAL A 222 -10.16 -7.69 -21.71
C VAL A 222 -9.62 -9.09 -21.50
N LEU A 223 -10.26 -9.90 -20.67
CA LEU A 223 -9.92 -11.30 -20.47
C LEU A 223 -10.98 -12.16 -21.15
N ALA A 224 -10.56 -13.09 -22.00
CA ALA A 224 -11.40 -14.12 -22.59
C ALA A 224 -10.91 -15.49 -22.11
N TRP A 225 -11.84 -16.28 -21.55
CA TRP A 225 -11.62 -17.68 -21.20
C TRP A 225 -12.37 -18.54 -22.22
N GLN A 226 -11.69 -19.52 -22.81
CA GLN A 226 -12.38 -20.65 -23.42
C GLN A 226 -12.71 -21.64 -22.30
N ASN A 227 -14.01 -21.88 -22.07
CA ASN A 227 -14.48 -23.01 -21.27
C ASN A 227 -14.43 -24.30 -22.08
#